data_AF-A0ABD5AZR7-F1
#
_entry.id   AF-A0ABD5AZR7-F1
#
_cell.length_a   1.000
_cell.length_b   1.000
_cell.length_c   1.000
_cell.angle_alpha   90.00
_cell.angle_beta   90.00
_cell.angle_gamma   90.00
#
_symmetry.space_group_name_H-M   'P 1'
#
loop_
_entity.id
_entity.type
_entity.pdbx_description
1 polymer ?
#
loop_
_entity_poly.entity_id
_entity_poly.type
_entity_poly.pdbx_seq_one_letter_code
_entity_poly.pdbx_strand_id
1 'polypeptide(L)'
;MPDKGRRRGNVEIYNRGRFFTMTGKHIGGYNRVNDDEMNKLSYLHGKYILKPDTEKKVINTSKGFGNDLSENKIIEIAKKSKNGLRFTTLYEGDWSQFYNSQSEADLAFCNDLAFWTARDPHKMDSIFRKSVLYRDKWDE
;
A
#
# COMPACT_ATOMS: atom_id res chain seq x y z
N MET A 1 16.62 -18.55 12.17
CA MET A 1 15.29 -18.39 11.53
C MET A 1 14.90 -16.92 11.59
N PRO A 2 14.27 -16.37 10.54
CA PRO A 2 13.79 -14.99 10.53
C PRO A 2 12.69 -14.73 11.57
N ASP A 3 12.61 -13.49 12.07
CA ASP A 3 11.75 -13.11 13.21
C ASP A 3 10.25 -13.01 12.86
N LYS A 4 9.92 -12.87 11.58
CA LYS A 4 8.55 -12.63 11.08
C LYS A 4 8.16 -13.65 10.00
N GLY A 5 6.86 -13.98 9.96
CA GLY A 5 6.30 -14.98 9.06
C GLY A 5 6.49 -16.39 9.60
N ARG A 6 5.56 -16.91 10.40
CA ARG A 6 5.64 -18.28 10.94
C ARG A 6 4.65 -19.25 10.29
N ARG A 7 3.61 -18.72 9.65
CA ARG A 7 2.51 -19.46 9.04
C ARG A 7 2.05 -18.79 7.76
N ARG A 8 1.79 -19.59 6.73
CA ARG A 8 1.07 -19.18 5.53
C ARG A 8 0.28 -20.35 4.98
N GLY A 9 -1.04 -20.19 4.87
CA GLY A 9 -1.95 -21.27 4.45
C GLY A 9 -1.80 -22.50 5.36
N ASN A 10 -1.46 -23.64 4.74
CA ASN A 10 -1.29 -24.93 5.39
C ASN A 10 0.17 -25.23 5.80
N VAL A 11 1.08 -24.25 5.68
CA VAL A 11 2.50 -24.41 6.01
C VAL A 11 2.84 -23.56 7.23
N GLU A 12 3.46 -24.19 8.22
CA GLU A 12 3.92 -23.56 9.46
C GLU A 12 5.35 -24.01 9.79
N ILE A 13 6.21 -23.06 10.21
CA ILE A 13 7.61 -23.33 10.57
C ILE A 13 7.90 -22.63 11.90
N TYR A 14 8.39 -23.40 12.89
CA TYR A 14 8.71 -22.92 14.24
C TYR A 14 10.07 -23.47 14.69
N ASN A 15 10.84 -22.67 15.42
CA ASN A 15 12.03 -23.12 16.16
C ASN A 15 11.81 -23.19 17.68
N ARG A 16 10.86 -22.40 18.23
CA ARG A 16 10.54 -22.29 19.66
C ARG A 16 9.09 -21.85 19.86
N GLY A 17 8.55 -22.00 21.08
CA GLY A 17 7.27 -21.43 21.51
C GLY A 17 6.01 -22.19 21.05
N ARG A 18 6.17 -23.37 20.46
CA ARG A 18 5.09 -24.30 20.12
C ARG A 18 5.55 -25.74 20.37
N PHE A 19 4.59 -26.61 20.66
CA PHE A 19 4.78 -28.06 20.67
C PHE A 19 4.10 -28.67 19.43
N PHE A 20 4.49 -29.87 19.06
CA PHE A 20 3.86 -30.64 17.99
C PHE A 20 3.52 -32.05 18.51
N THR A 21 2.51 -32.67 17.92
CA THR A 21 2.09 -34.03 18.28
C THR A 21 2.95 -35.05 17.52
N MET A 22 3.51 -36.01 18.25
CA MET A 22 4.30 -37.10 17.68
C MET A 22 3.48 -38.39 17.68
N THR A 23 3.19 -38.93 16.50
CA THR A 23 2.36 -40.14 16.35
C THR A 23 3.16 -41.42 16.16
N GLY A 24 4.47 -41.33 15.90
CA GLY A 24 5.35 -42.49 15.63
C GLY A 24 5.11 -43.16 14.26
N LYS A 25 4.08 -42.76 13.52
CA LYS A 25 3.80 -43.23 12.16
C LYS A 25 4.67 -42.48 11.17
N HIS A 26 5.84 -43.04 10.86
CA HIS A 26 6.73 -42.46 9.84
C HIS A 26 6.10 -42.60 8.44
N ILE A 27 6.47 -41.68 7.54
CA ILE A 27 6.01 -41.66 6.15
C ILE A 27 7.26 -41.82 5.27
N GLY A 28 7.24 -42.78 4.35
CA GLY A 28 8.37 -43.05 3.45
C GLY A 28 9.61 -43.60 4.17
N GLY A 29 10.78 -43.48 3.53
CA GLY A 29 12.08 -43.97 4.03
C GLY A 29 12.81 -43.03 5.00
N TYR A 30 12.13 -42.03 5.57
CA TYR A 30 12.73 -41.05 6.46
C TYR A 30 12.68 -41.54 7.91
N ASN A 31 13.82 -41.97 8.43
CA ASN A 31 13.93 -42.59 9.77
C ASN A 31 14.76 -41.75 10.77
N ARG A 32 15.24 -40.57 10.37
CA ARG A 32 16.05 -39.70 11.22
C ARG A 32 15.80 -38.23 10.94
N VAL A 33 16.04 -37.40 11.95
CA VAL A 33 16.14 -35.94 11.81
C VAL A 33 17.54 -35.64 11.29
N ASN A 34 17.64 -34.83 10.23
CA ASN A 34 18.91 -34.37 9.68
C ASN A 34 19.14 -32.90 10.06
N ASP A 35 20.40 -32.50 10.20
CA ASP A 35 20.78 -31.11 10.40
C ASP A 35 20.62 -30.27 9.12
N ASP A 36 20.41 -28.97 9.28
CA ASP A 36 20.27 -28.03 8.16
C ASP A 36 21.64 -27.57 7.65
N GLU A 37 22.35 -28.45 6.94
CA GLU A 37 23.72 -28.21 6.47
C GLU A 37 23.87 -27.07 5.44
N MET A 38 22.77 -26.57 4.84
CA MET A 38 22.82 -25.59 3.75
C MET A 38 21.75 -24.49 3.81
N ASN A 39 21.24 -24.15 5.00
CA ASN A 39 20.15 -23.16 5.13
C ASN A 39 18.91 -23.51 4.28
N LYS A 40 18.65 -24.80 4.03
CA LYS A 40 17.49 -25.29 3.27
C LYS A 40 16.20 -24.85 3.93
N LEU A 41 16.21 -24.72 5.26
CA LEU A 41 15.07 -24.22 6.03
C LEU A 41 14.76 -22.76 5.72
N SER A 42 15.79 -21.93 5.50
CA SER A 42 15.63 -20.53 5.07
C SER A 42 15.07 -20.44 3.66
N TYR A 43 15.51 -21.32 2.75
CA TYR A 43 14.94 -21.42 1.41
C TYR A 43 13.45 -21.82 1.43
N LEU A 44 13.08 -22.86 2.20
CA LEU A 44 11.69 -23.28 2.36
C LEU A 44 10.83 -22.18 2.98
N HIS A 45 11.35 -21.49 3.99
CA HIS A 45 10.69 -20.33 4.58
C HIS A 45 10.44 -19.23 3.54
N GLY A 46 11.43 -18.88 2.72
CA GLY A 46 11.28 -17.90 1.65
C GLY A 46 10.23 -18.32 0.60
N LYS A 47 10.27 -19.60 0.19
CA LYS A 47 9.39 -20.12 -0.85
C LYS A 47 7.92 -20.25 -0.41
N TYR A 48 7.69 -20.72 0.81
CA TYR A 48 6.35 -21.11 1.26
C TYR A 48 5.72 -20.14 2.27
N ILE A 49 6.52 -19.36 3.01
CA ILE A 49 6.01 -18.47 4.06
C ILE A 49 6.09 -17.00 3.67
N LEU A 50 7.23 -16.53 3.15
CA LEU A 50 7.33 -15.13 2.72
C LEU A 50 6.33 -14.88 1.58
N LYS A 51 5.60 -13.77 1.65
CA LYS A 51 4.93 -13.25 0.45
C LYS A 51 6.05 -12.89 -0.53
N PRO A 52 5.94 -13.20 -1.84
CA PRO A 52 6.73 -12.45 -2.80
C PRO A 52 6.49 -10.98 -2.47
N ASP A 53 7.57 -10.21 -2.33
CA ASP A 53 7.47 -8.78 -2.08
C ASP A 53 6.43 -8.28 -3.08
N THR A 54 5.28 -7.82 -2.58
CA THR A 54 4.24 -7.33 -3.47
C THR A 54 4.94 -6.18 -4.14
N GLU A 55 5.29 -6.34 -5.43
CA GLU A 55 6.16 -5.40 -6.15
C GLU A 55 5.78 -4.03 -5.66
N LYS A 56 6.67 -3.40 -4.87
CA LYS A 56 6.42 -2.05 -4.40
C LYS A 56 6.29 -1.30 -5.70
N LYS A 57 5.04 -0.98 -6.10
CA LYS A 57 4.73 -0.38 -7.40
C LYS A 57 5.79 0.69 -7.57
N VAL A 58 6.68 0.49 -8.54
CA VAL A 58 7.73 1.44 -8.80
C VAL A 58 6.99 2.75 -8.98
N ILE A 59 7.13 3.65 -8.01
CA ILE A 59 6.52 4.96 -8.09
C ILE A 59 7.29 5.58 -9.22
N ASN A 60 6.73 5.55 -10.44
CA ASN A 60 7.37 6.12 -11.62
C ASN A 60 7.70 7.59 -11.31
N THR A 61 8.95 7.87 -10.94
CA THR A 61 9.45 9.20 -10.63
C THR A 61 9.64 10.05 -11.89
N SER A 62 9.28 9.51 -13.06
CA SER A 62 9.14 10.29 -14.29
C SER A 62 8.21 11.47 -14.00
N LYS A 63 8.69 12.69 -14.26
CA LYS A 63 7.88 13.91 -14.32
C LYS A 63 6.55 13.57 -14.98
N GLY A 64 5.44 13.80 -14.28
CA GLY A 64 4.12 13.54 -14.82
C GLY A 64 3.97 14.34 -16.10
N PHE A 65 3.83 13.66 -17.24
CA PHE A 65 3.55 14.31 -18.53
C PHE A 65 2.12 14.87 -18.59
N GLY A 66 1.41 14.87 -17.46
CA GLY A 66 0.00 15.17 -17.37
C GLY A 66 -0.86 14.17 -18.12
N ASN A 67 -2.15 14.30 -17.89
CA ASN A 67 -3.17 13.65 -18.71
C ASN A 67 -3.73 14.69 -19.68
N ASP A 68 -4.16 14.31 -20.88
CA ASP A 68 -4.71 15.23 -21.89
C ASP A 68 -6.11 15.77 -21.52
N LEU A 69 -6.66 15.28 -20.40
CA LEU A 69 -7.94 15.76 -19.86
C LEU A 69 -7.84 17.19 -19.32
N SER A 70 -8.91 17.94 -19.56
CA SER A 70 -9.12 19.23 -18.91
C SER A 70 -9.42 19.07 -17.42
N GLU A 71 -9.02 20.05 -16.62
CA GLU A 71 -9.20 20.05 -15.16
C GLU A 71 -10.65 19.80 -14.73
N ASN A 72 -11.61 20.46 -15.39
CA ASN A 72 -13.03 20.27 -15.11
C ASN A 72 -13.48 18.83 -15.35
N LYS A 73 -12.92 18.19 -16.40
CA LYS A 73 -13.23 16.79 -16.70
C LYS A 73 -12.59 15.85 -15.68
N ILE A 74 -11.39 16.17 -15.22
CA ILE A 74 -10.71 15.43 -14.14
C ILE A 74 -11.56 15.48 -12.87
N ILE A 75 -12.05 16.67 -12.47
CA ILE A 75 -12.92 16.84 -11.29
C ILE A 75 -14.22 16.03 -11.45
N GLU A 76 -14.89 16.11 -12.60
CA GLU A 76 -16.12 15.33 -12.85
C GLU A 76 -15.90 13.82 -12.69
N ILE A 77 -14.83 13.30 -13.30
CA ILE A 77 -14.54 11.86 -13.28
C ILE A 77 -14.13 11.44 -11.87
N ALA A 78 -13.33 12.25 -11.18
CA ALA A 78 -12.93 12.01 -9.81
C ALA A 78 -14.14 11.90 -8.88
N LYS A 79 -15.10 12.85 -8.97
CA LYS A 79 -16.36 12.84 -8.21
C LYS A 79 -17.24 11.62 -8.51
N LYS A 80 -17.24 11.12 -9.75
CA LYS A 80 -18.02 9.92 -10.16
C LYS A 80 -17.33 8.58 -9.87
N SER A 81 -16.08 8.59 -9.45
CA SER A 81 -15.30 7.37 -9.21
C SER A 81 -15.77 6.63 -7.94
N LYS A 82 -15.31 5.38 -7.76
CA LYS A 82 -15.56 4.61 -6.52
C LYS A 82 -15.09 5.32 -5.25
N ASN A 83 -14.04 6.14 -5.35
CA ASN A 83 -13.52 6.95 -4.24
C ASN A 83 -14.00 8.41 -4.33
N GLY A 84 -15.00 8.69 -5.17
CA GLY A 84 -15.46 10.03 -5.47
C GLY A 84 -16.10 10.75 -4.28
N LEU A 85 -16.71 10.02 -3.36
CA LEU A 85 -17.21 10.60 -2.10
C LEU A 85 -16.08 11.26 -1.31
N ARG A 86 -14.98 10.53 -1.07
CA ARG A 86 -13.79 11.05 -0.38
C ARG A 86 -13.20 12.27 -1.09
N PHE A 87 -13.08 12.18 -2.42
CA PHE A 87 -12.59 13.31 -3.23
C PHE A 87 -13.50 14.53 -3.10
N THR A 88 -14.82 14.34 -3.11
CA THR A 88 -15.83 15.41 -3.03
C THR A 88 -15.81 16.06 -1.66
N THR A 89 -15.79 15.27 -0.59
CA THR A 89 -15.65 15.74 0.79
C THR A 89 -14.41 16.60 0.99
N LEU A 90 -13.26 16.15 0.48
CA LEU A 90 -12.02 16.92 0.54
C LEU A 90 -12.15 18.21 -0.29
N TYR A 91 -12.66 18.12 -1.52
CA TYR A 91 -12.85 19.26 -2.41
C TYR A 91 -13.76 20.35 -1.83
N GLU A 92 -14.80 19.94 -1.11
CA GLU A 92 -15.82 20.82 -0.51
C GLU A 92 -15.44 21.31 0.90
N GLY A 93 -14.35 20.79 1.48
CA GLY A 93 -13.80 21.28 2.75
C GLY A 93 -14.29 20.55 4.00
N ASP A 94 -15.03 19.45 3.86
CA ASP A 94 -15.57 18.64 4.97
C ASP A 94 -14.54 17.63 5.52
N TRP A 95 -13.27 18.06 5.63
CA TRP A 95 -12.16 17.18 6.01
C TRP A 95 -12.13 16.81 7.51
N SER A 96 -12.80 17.59 8.36
CA SER A 96 -12.76 17.46 9.83
C SER A 96 -13.31 16.13 10.35
N GLN A 97 -14.13 15.44 9.57
CA GLN A 97 -14.64 14.11 9.93
C GLN A 97 -13.64 12.98 9.66
N PHE A 98 -12.61 13.23 8.82
CA PHE A 98 -11.70 12.20 8.32
C PHE A 98 -10.24 12.41 8.74
N TYR A 99 -9.86 13.64 9.10
CA TYR A 99 -8.48 14.00 9.44
C TYR A 99 -8.42 14.81 10.72
N ASN A 100 -7.36 14.61 11.50
CA ASN A 100 -7.16 15.29 12.78
C ASN A 100 -6.60 16.71 12.60
N SER A 101 -6.00 16.98 11.44
CA SER A 101 -5.50 18.31 11.09
C SER A 101 -5.73 18.65 9.63
N GLN A 102 -5.77 19.94 9.33
CA GLN A 102 -5.95 20.44 7.98
C GLN A 102 -4.76 20.10 7.07
N SER A 103 -3.54 20.09 7.60
CA SER A 103 -2.34 19.69 6.86
C SER A 103 -2.37 18.22 6.43
N GLU A 104 -2.93 17.33 7.25
CA GLU A 104 -3.16 15.93 6.87
C GLU A 104 -4.18 15.83 5.74
N ALA A 105 -5.23 16.64 5.78
CA ALA A 105 -6.23 16.71 4.72
C ALA A 105 -5.64 17.22 3.39
N ASP A 106 -4.81 18.25 3.42
CA ASP A 106 -4.11 18.76 2.22
C ASP A 106 -3.26 17.69 1.58
N LEU A 107 -2.44 16.99 2.38
CA LEU A 107 -1.56 15.93 1.90
C LEU A 107 -2.37 14.78 1.29
N ALA A 108 -3.46 14.39 1.96
CA ALA A 108 -4.36 13.37 1.45
C ALA A 108 -4.99 13.79 0.11
N PHE A 109 -5.42 15.05 0.00
CA PHE A 109 -6.01 15.59 -1.22
C PHE A 109 -4.97 15.71 -2.35
N CYS A 110 -3.73 16.13 -2.05
CA CYS A 110 -2.62 16.14 -3.00
C CYS A 110 -2.32 14.74 -3.56
N ASN A 111 -2.38 13.70 -2.73
CA ASN A 111 -2.19 12.32 -3.18
C ASN A 111 -3.31 11.87 -4.13
N ASP A 112 -4.56 12.25 -3.84
CA ASP A 112 -5.69 11.97 -4.73
C ASP A 112 -5.55 12.72 -6.06
N LEU A 113 -5.14 14.01 -6.02
CA LEU A 113 -4.87 14.81 -7.22
C LEU A 113 -3.72 14.24 -8.05
N ALA A 114 -2.65 13.76 -7.43
CA ALA A 114 -1.51 13.15 -8.12
C ALA A 114 -1.94 11.93 -8.96
N PHE A 115 -2.93 11.17 -8.49
CA PHE A 115 -3.51 10.07 -9.25
C PHE A 115 -4.31 10.57 -10.45
N TRP A 116 -5.19 11.55 -10.25
CA TRP A 116 -6.13 12.04 -11.27
C TRP A 116 -5.49 12.91 -12.35
N THR A 117 -4.44 13.65 -12.01
CA THR A 117 -3.72 14.55 -12.92
C THR A 117 -2.51 13.89 -13.59
N ALA A 118 -2.29 12.59 -13.36
CA ALA A 118 -1.08 11.89 -13.78
C ALA A 118 0.22 12.60 -13.33
N ARG A 119 0.20 13.17 -12.11
CA ARG A 119 1.32 13.90 -11.48
C ARG A 119 1.76 15.16 -12.21
N ASP A 120 0.83 15.85 -12.85
CA ASP A 120 1.07 17.18 -13.42
C ASP A 120 0.95 18.26 -12.32
N PRO A 121 2.07 18.88 -11.90
CA PRO A 121 2.05 19.85 -10.82
C PRO A 121 1.18 21.08 -11.12
N HIS A 122 1.09 21.50 -12.39
CA HIS A 122 0.27 22.66 -12.75
C HIS A 122 -1.22 22.36 -12.62
N LYS A 123 -1.66 21.18 -13.08
CA LYS A 123 -3.06 20.76 -12.92
C LYS A 123 -3.40 20.46 -11.46
N MET A 124 -2.47 19.89 -10.71
CA MET A 124 -2.65 19.68 -9.27
C MET A 124 -2.88 21.00 -8.55
N ASP A 125 -1.99 21.98 -8.75
CA ASP A 125 -2.09 23.30 -8.11
C ASP A 125 -3.37 24.04 -8.52
N SER A 126 -3.69 24.07 -9.82
CA SER A 126 -4.90 24.72 -10.34
C SER A 126 -6.19 24.12 -9.76
N ILE A 127 -6.28 22.78 -9.65
CA ILE A 127 -7.44 22.12 -9.04
C ILE A 127 -7.46 22.35 -7.53
N PHE A 128 -6.30 22.35 -6.85
CA PHE A 128 -6.20 22.61 -5.43
C PHE A 128 -6.69 24.03 -5.08
N ARG A 129 -6.30 25.05 -5.86
CA ARG A 129 -6.77 26.44 -5.71
C ARG A 129 -8.27 26.61 -5.94
N LYS A 130 -8.89 25.73 -6.72
CA LYS A 130 -10.36 25.71 -6.94
C LYS A 130 -11.12 25.00 -5.83
N SER A 131 -10.44 24.29 -4.94
CA SER A 131 -11.04 23.59 -3.81
C SER A 131 -11.19 24.51 -2.59
N VAL A 132 -12.11 24.15 -1.70
CA VAL A 132 -12.35 24.88 -0.44
C VAL A 132 -11.19 24.72 0.56
N LEU A 133 -10.26 23.79 0.31
CA LEU A 133 -9.05 23.59 1.11
C LEU A 133 -7.98 24.67 0.89
N TYR A 134 -8.10 25.49 -0.16
CA TYR A 134 -7.13 26.55 -0.47
C TYR A 134 -7.07 27.63 0.64
N ARG A 135 -5.86 28.11 0.95
CA ARG A 135 -5.58 29.12 1.98
C ARG A 135 -4.41 29.99 1.56
N ASP A 136 -4.34 31.21 2.10
CA ASP A 136 -3.23 32.14 1.84
C ASP A 136 -1.85 31.56 2.22
N LYS A 137 -1.79 30.67 3.22
CA LYS A 137 -0.58 29.94 3.61
C LYS A 137 -0.03 29.01 2.51
N TRP A 138 -0.81 28.70 1.47
CA TRP A 138 -0.35 27.84 0.38
C TRP A 138 0.70 28.52 -0.52
N ASP A 139 0.73 29.86 -0.52
CA ASP A 139 1.69 30.67 -1.28
C ASP A 139 2.82 31.29 -0.40
N GLU A 140 2.86 30.96 0.90
CA GLU A 140 3.93 31.32 1.85
C GLU A 140 5.02 30.25 1.96
#